data_AF-A0A0Q4N697-F1
#
_entry.id   AF-A0A0Q4N697-F1
#
_cell.length_a   1.000
_cell.length_b   1.000
_cell.length_c   1.000
_cell.angle_alpha   90.00
_cell.angle_beta   90.00
_cell.angle_gamma   90.00
#
_symmetry.space_group_name_H-M   'P 1'
#
loop_
_entity.id
_entity.type
_entity.pdbx_description
1 polymer ?
#
loop_
_entity_poly.entity_id
_entity_poly.type
_entity_poly.pdbx_seq_one_letter_code
_entity_poly.pdbx_strand_id
1 'polypeptide(L)'
;MSNSFDNEVMILPEYDDCGQAYYNLPNAKKEDNLIAVCPQFADEVIPIVFLPGVMGSNLMDLDGNPVWRVEAGIVSWFAKGEAERKLLLDPLTTKVDPRGEVYKSSPEEKKFGSRLARGWGEVVYSSYGKFLAWLQEVLDDELAAFQNRISNSDKKTIRQKLDGYDFMAEFGNETLTSDEIAKSYNYLYPIHVMGYNWLQSNAISAGHLHKFIIKTINNYGDRCALKKVIVITHSMGGLVARHCSEILKNQDCILGVIHGVMPDTGSPTAYKRMKAGETGIVGKIIGSSGAELTPVLAQSPGPLQLLPGVGYGLNWLKIKDGTTIFSRPSSNPYDEIYLNKDNWWGLCEPRFLSPGNPGAEGECWANYVKIIKKDVQPFIEDLSGMYHKNMYAFYGNSDLNPSYGTVFWEEKSSYSIEKLNVQDGLAFKNGYINDPYNEAVKDFRKVTFSAGPEIIDIKIKLFKLSLPQEAGDGTVPVQAGRIVSNSLKVLLGLPVDHEGAFKNGIAGLFTIYAVAKLVQQVNDEN
;
A
#
# COMPACT_ATOMS: atom_id res chain seq x y z
N MET A 1 -36.89 -45.46 17.89
CA MET A 1 -35.66 -46.14 17.44
C MET A 1 -34.50 -45.48 18.16
N SER A 2 -33.77 -46.28 18.95
CA SER A 2 -32.65 -45.87 19.80
C SER A 2 -31.39 -45.68 18.96
N ASN A 3 -30.76 -44.50 19.00
CA ASN A 3 -29.41 -44.34 18.48
C ASN A 3 -28.41 -44.63 19.60
N SER A 4 -27.79 -45.80 19.54
CA SER A 4 -26.67 -46.19 20.39
C SER A 4 -25.40 -45.45 19.95
N PHE A 5 -24.88 -44.57 20.80
CA PHE A 5 -23.57 -43.89 20.63
C PHE A 5 -22.74 -43.90 21.93
N ASP A 6 -22.91 -44.89 22.81
CA ASP A 6 -22.19 -44.90 24.11
C ASP A 6 -20.68 -45.27 23.97
N ASN A 7 -20.24 -45.70 22.79
CA ASN A 7 -18.88 -46.25 22.57
C ASN A 7 -18.06 -45.47 21.52
N GLU A 8 -18.52 -44.31 21.06
CA GLU A 8 -17.78 -43.47 20.10
C GLU A 8 -17.15 -42.26 20.82
N VAL A 9 -15.88 -41.99 20.54
CA VAL A 9 -15.18 -40.80 21.03
C VAL A 9 -14.57 -40.07 19.84
N MET A 10 -14.89 -38.78 19.73
CA MET A 10 -14.33 -37.90 18.73
C MET A 10 -13.00 -37.32 19.20
N ILE A 11 -11.97 -37.42 18.37
CA ILE A 11 -10.62 -36.97 18.69
C ILE A 11 -10.24 -35.89 17.69
N LEU A 12 -10.08 -34.66 18.17
CA LEU A 12 -9.64 -33.55 17.33
C LEU A 12 -8.12 -33.63 17.09
N PRO A 13 -7.64 -33.13 15.95
CA PRO A 13 -6.20 -33.14 15.67
C PRO A 13 -5.45 -32.20 16.62
N GLU A 14 -4.27 -32.64 17.02
CA GLU A 14 -3.20 -31.80 17.54
C GLU A 14 -2.15 -31.57 16.44
N TYR A 15 -1.26 -30.61 16.64
CA TYR A 15 -0.24 -30.25 15.66
C TYR A 15 1.14 -30.34 16.28
N ASP A 16 2.06 -31.00 15.57
CA ASP A 16 3.47 -31.09 15.97
C ASP A 16 4.23 -29.78 15.69
N ASP A 17 5.53 -29.75 16.02
CA ASP A 17 6.37 -28.55 15.80
C ASP A 17 6.57 -28.21 14.31
N CYS A 18 6.22 -29.13 13.40
CA CYS A 18 6.21 -28.92 11.95
C CYS A 18 4.82 -28.53 11.43
N GLY A 19 3.82 -28.38 12.30
CA GLY A 19 2.44 -28.06 11.96
C GLY A 19 1.71 -29.20 11.24
N GLN A 20 2.17 -30.45 11.38
CA GLN A 20 1.47 -31.64 10.88
C GLN A 20 0.45 -32.13 11.90
N ALA A 21 -0.73 -32.50 11.42
CA ALA A 21 -1.80 -32.99 12.27
C ALA A 21 -1.52 -34.43 12.74
N TYR A 22 -1.71 -34.70 14.02
CA TYR A 22 -1.72 -36.04 14.60
C TYR A 22 -2.88 -36.20 15.60
N TYR A 23 -3.27 -37.45 15.87
CA TYR A 23 -4.40 -37.77 16.76
C TYR A 23 -3.92 -38.59 17.94
N ASN A 24 -4.16 -38.09 19.15
CA ASN A 24 -3.86 -38.80 20.38
C ASN A 24 -4.98 -39.81 20.69
N LEU A 25 -4.78 -41.05 20.26
CA LEU A 25 -5.76 -42.12 20.48
C LEU A 25 -5.80 -42.56 21.95
N PRO A 26 -6.97 -42.63 22.59
CA PRO A 26 -7.10 -43.11 23.97
C PRO A 26 -6.88 -44.63 24.01
N ASN A 27 -6.27 -45.10 25.10
CA ASN A 27 -6.26 -46.52 25.43
C ASN A 27 -7.62 -46.93 26.02
N ALA A 28 -8.21 -48.02 25.52
CA ALA A 28 -9.47 -48.58 26.02
C ALA A 28 -9.39 -50.10 26.16
N LYS A 29 -10.23 -50.69 27.02
CA LYS A 29 -10.30 -52.15 27.13
C LYS A 29 -10.97 -52.70 25.88
N LYS A 30 -10.55 -53.88 25.43
CA LYS A 30 -11.13 -54.55 24.25
C LYS A 30 -12.64 -54.76 24.38
N GLU A 31 -13.12 -54.99 25.60
CA GLU A 31 -14.53 -55.21 25.95
C GLU A 31 -15.40 -53.98 25.70
N ASP A 32 -14.82 -52.77 25.79
CA ASP A 32 -15.54 -51.50 25.65
C ASP A 32 -15.91 -51.21 24.17
N ASN A 33 -15.31 -51.93 23.21
CA ASN A 33 -15.50 -51.74 21.76
C ASN A 33 -15.46 -50.26 21.35
N LEU A 34 -14.51 -49.50 21.91
CA LEU A 34 -14.40 -48.06 21.66
C LEU A 34 -14.07 -47.77 20.19
N ILE A 35 -14.83 -46.87 19.58
CA ILE A 35 -14.59 -46.35 18.24
C ILE A 35 -14.04 -44.93 18.36
N ALA A 36 -12.79 -44.74 17.92
CA ALA A 36 -12.18 -43.42 17.83
C ALA A 36 -12.49 -42.79 16.46
N VAL A 37 -13.26 -41.70 16.44
CA VAL A 37 -13.57 -40.94 15.24
C VAL A 37 -12.57 -39.79 15.09
N CYS A 38 -11.68 -39.90 14.10
CA CYS A 38 -10.66 -38.90 13.79
C CYS A 38 -11.07 -38.14 12.52
N PRO A 39 -11.76 -36.98 12.62
CA PRO A 39 -12.11 -36.18 11.46
C PRO A 39 -10.85 -35.70 10.74
N GLN A 40 -10.78 -35.85 9.42
CA GLN A 40 -9.69 -35.34 8.59
C GLN A 40 -9.78 -33.81 8.48
N PHE A 41 -8.67 -33.13 8.78
CA PHE A 41 -8.50 -31.68 8.58
C PHE A 41 -7.51 -31.43 7.45
N ALA A 42 -7.50 -30.20 6.93
CA ALA A 42 -6.56 -29.77 5.90
C ALA A 42 -5.11 -29.91 6.38
N ASP A 43 -4.25 -30.44 5.51
CA ASP A 43 -2.81 -30.58 5.71
C ASP A 43 -2.00 -29.75 4.70
N GLU A 44 -2.55 -29.59 3.49
CA GLU A 44 -2.08 -28.71 2.43
C GLU A 44 -2.25 -27.23 2.76
N VAL A 45 -1.33 -26.43 2.24
CA VAL A 45 -1.09 -25.05 2.60
C VAL A 45 -1.08 -24.20 1.32
N ILE A 46 -1.87 -23.13 1.32
CA ILE A 46 -1.76 -22.04 0.35
C ILE A 46 -1.26 -20.81 1.11
N PRO A 47 0.06 -20.52 1.10
CA PRO A 47 0.60 -19.39 1.85
C PRO A 47 0.06 -18.07 1.29
N ILE A 48 -0.22 -17.15 2.19
CA ILE A 48 -0.61 -15.78 1.85
C ILE A 48 0.58 -14.87 2.16
N VAL A 49 0.99 -14.04 1.21
CA VAL A 49 2.03 -13.02 1.40
C VAL A 49 1.38 -11.64 1.41
N PHE A 50 1.43 -10.96 2.55
CA PHE A 50 0.96 -9.59 2.72
C PHE A 50 2.07 -8.57 2.46
N LEU A 51 1.76 -7.55 1.67
CA LEU A 51 2.64 -6.41 1.37
C LEU A 51 2.04 -5.10 1.87
N PRO A 52 2.78 -4.33 2.68
CA PRO A 52 2.32 -3.02 3.14
C PRO A 52 2.41 -1.95 2.04
N GLY A 53 1.85 -0.78 2.34
CA GLY A 53 2.03 0.43 1.53
C GLY A 53 3.34 1.15 1.80
N VAL A 54 3.52 2.28 1.11
CA VAL A 54 4.61 3.23 1.40
C VAL A 54 4.55 3.69 2.86
N MET A 55 5.72 3.81 3.51
CA MET A 55 5.85 4.10 4.95
C MET A 55 5.23 3.05 5.90
N GLY A 56 4.73 1.92 5.37
CA GLY A 56 4.07 0.87 6.13
C GLY A 56 5.01 -0.18 6.72
N SER A 57 6.30 -0.12 6.43
CA SER A 57 7.33 -1.01 7.02
C SER A 57 8.21 -0.26 7.99
N ASN A 58 8.59 -0.93 9.07
CA ASN A 58 9.57 -0.42 10.01
C ASN A 58 10.97 -0.42 9.36
N LEU A 59 11.75 0.64 9.57
CA LEU A 59 13.12 0.76 9.06
C LEU A 59 14.13 1.00 10.19
N MET A 60 15.33 0.46 10.00
CA MET A 60 16.53 0.72 10.80
C MET A 60 17.69 1.09 9.90
N ASP A 61 18.69 1.75 10.48
CA ASP A 61 19.97 1.94 9.79
C ASP A 61 20.75 0.62 9.65
N LEU A 62 21.90 0.66 8.99
CA LEU A 62 22.74 -0.52 8.79
C LEU A 62 23.29 -1.10 10.11
N ASP A 63 23.49 -0.26 11.13
CA ASP A 63 23.97 -0.61 12.47
C ASP A 63 22.86 -1.22 13.35
N GLY A 64 21.61 -1.15 12.91
CA GLY A 64 20.45 -1.73 13.58
C GLY A 64 19.73 -0.78 14.54
N ASN A 65 20.01 0.53 14.48
CA ASN A 65 19.26 1.53 15.23
C ASN A 65 17.94 1.84 14.52
N PRO A 66 16.80 1.87 15.23
CA PRO A 66 15.51 2.21 14.62
C PRO A 66 15.53 3.63 14.04
N VAL A 67 15.12 3.74 12.76
CA VAL A 67 15.00 5.03 12.06
C VAL A 67 13.53 5.38 11.85
N TRP A 68 12.72 4.39 11.45
CA TRP A 68 11.29 4.53 11.23
C TRP A 68 10.56 3.41 11.95
N ARG A 69 10.08 3.68 13.17
CA ARG A 69 9.25 2.74 13.93
C ARG A 69 8.21 3.52 14.74
N VAL A 70 6.98 3.53 14.25
CA VAL A 70 5.87 4.34 14.77
C VAL A 70 5.62 4.05 16.26
N GLU A 71 5.67 2.78 16.64
CA GLU A 71 5.33 2.30 17.98
C GLU A 71 6.45 2.48 19.03
N ALA A 72 7.71 2.66 18.62
CA ALA A 72 8.82 2.88 19.56
C ALA A 72 9.00 4.35 19.98
N GLY A 73 8.04 5.22 19.63
CA GLY A 73 8.03 6.62 20.02
C GLY A 73 8.46 7.55 18.89
N ILE A 74 7.47 8.09 18.16
CA ILE A 74 7.64 9.18 17.17
C ILE A 74 8.12 10.49 17.82
N VAL A 75 8.16 10.58 19.16
CA VAL A 75 8.53 11.83 19.87
C VAL A 75 9.93 12.32 19.48
N SER A 76 10.91 11.41 19.32
CA SER A 76 12.26 11.79 18.86
C SER A 76 12.28 12.20 17.39
N TRP A 77 11.42 11.61 16.56
CA TRP A 77 11.29 11.92 15.13
C TRP A 77 10.80 13.35 14.89
N PHE A 78 9.86 13.85 15.71
CA PHE A 78 9.39 15.24 15.62
C PHE A 78 10.48 16.28 15.86
N ALA A 79 11.52 15.94 16.64
CA ALA A 79 12.63 16.84 16.95
C ALA A 79 13.68 16.91 15.83
N LYS A 80 13.64 15.99 14.85
CA LYS A 80 14.64 15.90 13.79
C LYS A 80 14.40 16.96 12.72
N GLY A 81 15.44 17.73 12.43
CA GLY A 81 15.45 18.74 11.37
C GLY A 81 15.56 18.12 9.97
N GLU A 82 15.38 18.95 8.94
CA GLU A 82 15.35 18.55 7.53
C GLU A 82 16.61 17.78 7.09
N ALA A 83 17.79 18.27 7.46
CA ALA A 83 19.07 17.63 7.15
C ALA A 83 19.25 16.28 7.85
N GLU A 84 18.81 16.17 9.10
CA GLU A 84 18.88 14.92 9.86
C GLU A 84 17.90 13.89 9.28
N ARG A 85 16.67 14.29 8.94
CA ARG A 85 15.71 13.40 8.28
C ARG A 85 16.23 12.89 6.94
N LYS A 86 16.82 13.76 6.12
CA LYS A 86 17.47 13.39 4.86
C LYS A 86 18.57 12.34 5.07
N LEU A 87 19.41 12.53 6.07
CA LEU A 87 20.52 11.60 6.35
C LEU A 87 20.02 10.22 6.83
N LEU A 88 19.01 10.21 7.68
CA LEU A 88 18.50 8.98 8.29
C LEU A 88 17.60 8.19 7.35
N LEU A 89 16.75 8.86 6.57
CA LEU A 89 15.89 8.23 5.57
C LEU A 89 16.55 8.25 4.20
N ASP A 90 17.64 7.50 4.09
CA ASP A 90 18.35 7.27 2.83
C ASP A 90 18.16 5.81 2.40
N PRO A 91 17.69 5.55 1.15
CA PRO A 91 17.45 4.20 0.66
C PRO A 91 18.70 3.30 0.67
N LEU A 92 19.91 3.86 0.63
CA LEU A 92 21.17 3.12 0.61
C LEU A 92 21.67 2.72 2.00
N THR A 93 21.22 3.42 3.06
CA THR A 93 21.70 3.21 4.43
C THR A 93 20.62 2.67 5.37
N THR A 94 19.44 2.36 4.84
CA THR A 94 18.30 1.84 5.59
C THR A 94 17.92 0.43 5.15
N LYS A 95 17.41 -0.36 6.09
CA LYS A 95 16.87 -1.71 5.86
C LYS A 95 15.62 -1.94 6.71
N VAL A 96 14.86 -2.96 6.36
CA VAL A 96 13.66 -3.37 7.13
C VAL A 96 14.05 -3.76 8.54
N ASP A 97 13.24 -3.32 9.49
CA ASP A 97 13.39 -3.63 10.90
C ASP A 97 12.33 -4.65 11.34
N PRO A 98 12.70 -5.92 11.59
CA PRO A 98 11.74 -6.99 11.89
C PRO A 98 11.27 -7.01 13.36
N ARG A 99 11.72 -6.06 14.18
CA ARG A 99 11.53 -6.08 15.64
C ARG A 99 10.34 -5.22 16.08
N GLY A 100 9.40 -4.93 15.18
CA GLY A 100 8.15 -4.25 15.46
C GLY A 100 7.23 -5.07 16.39
N GLU A 101 6.21 -4.41 16.91
CA GLU A 101 5.21 -5.08 17.74
C GLU A 101 4.40 -6.09 16.91
N VAL A 102 4.08 -7.22 17.54
CA VAL A 102 3.18 -8.23 16.97
C VAL A 102 2.07 -8.54 17.96
N TYR A 103 0.88 -8.87 17.44
CA TYR A 103 -0.24 -9.27 18.28
C TYR A 103 0.10 -10.60 18.97
N LYS A 104 0.17 -10.59 20.31
CA LYS A 104 0.67 -11.71 21.12
C LYS A 104 -0.23 -12.94 21.03
N SER A 105 0.41 -14.12 21.02
CA SER A 105 -0.12 -15.45 21.33
C SER A 105 -1.44 -15.81 20.66
N SER A 106 -1.39 -16.73 19.70
CA SER A 106 -2.59 -17.28 19.09
C SER A 106 -2.51 -18.81 18.94
N PRO A 107 -3.64 -19.56 19.06
CA PRO A 107 -3.68 -21.01 18.89
C PRO A 107 -3.05 -21.52 17.59
N GLU A 108 -3.03 -20.70 16.53
CA GLU A 108 -2.48 -21.04 15.22
C GLU A 108 -0.94 -21.25 15.22
N GLU A 109 -0.22 -20.82 16.26
CA GLU A 109 1.25 -20.87 16.26
C GLU A 109 1.76 -22.31 16.17
N LYS A 110 1.00 -23.28 16.69
CA LYS A 110 1.30 -24.71 16.52
C LYS A 110 1.16 -25.17 15.06
N LYS A 111 0.29 -24.53 14.28
CA LYS A 111 0.08 -24.86 12.86
C LYS A 111 1.10 -24.18 11.94
N PHE A 112 1.42 -22.92 12.23
CA PHE A 112 2.11 -22.04 11.28
C PHE A 112 3.42 -21.43 11.78
N GLY A 113 3.81 -21.71 13.02
CA GLY A 113 4.91 -21.04 13.69
C GLY A 113 4.56 -19.61 14.14
N SER A 114 5.51 -18.98 14.82
CA SER A 114 5.30 -17.66 15.42
C SER A 114 5.06 -16.57 14.36
N ARG A 115 4.23 -15.59 14.71
CA ARG A 115 3.96 -14.40 13.87
C ARG A 115 5.25 -13.62 13.53
N LEU A 116 6.22 -13.58 14.45
CA LEU A 116 7.54 -12.98 14.22
C LEU A 116 8.32 -13.74 13.14
N ALA A 117 8.33 -15.08 13.19
CA ALA A 117 9.00 -15.89 12.17
C ALA A 117 8.36 -15.74 10.78
N ARG A 118 7.06 -15.40 10.75
CA ARG A 118 6.30 -15.07 9.53
C ARG A 118 6.39 -13.59 9.11
N GLY A 119 7.28 -12.81 9.74
CA GLY A 119 7.60 -11.44 9.32
C GLY A 119 6.65 -10.33 9.83
N TRP A 120 5.72 -10.64 10.74
CA TRP A 120 4.71 -9.66 11.17
C TRP A 120 5.30 -8.43 11.88
N GLY A 121 6.49 -8.55 12.46
CA GLY A 121 7.20 -7.44 13.09
C GLY A 121 7.83 -6.45 12.09
N GLU A 122 7.80 -6.74 10.79
CA GLU A 122 8.38 -5.88 9.75
C GLU A 122 7.48 -4.69 9.38
N VAL A 123 6.20 -4.73 9.76
CA VAL A 123 5.21 -3.71 9.40
C VAL A 123 4.79 -2.85 10.60
N VAL A 124 4.27 -1.66 10.30
CA VAL A 124 3.71 -0.75 11.30
C VAL A 124 2.48 -1.40 11.93
N TYR A 125 2.57 -1.72 13.22
CA TYR A 125 1.56 -2.50 13.93
C TYR A 125 0.21 -1.78 14.02
N SER A 126 0.24 -0.47 14.25
CA SER A 126 -0.96 0.38 14.34
C SER A 126 -1.78 0.43 13.04
N SER A 127 -1.14 0.23 11.89
CA SER A 127 -1.80 0.17 10.58
C SER A 127 -2.28 -1.24 10.24
N TYR A 128 -1.45 -2.27 10.46
CA TYR A 128 -1.73 -3.61 9.91
C TYR A 128 -1.95 -4.70 10.96
N GLY A 129 -1.43 -4.56 12.18
CA GLY A 129 -1.34 -5.65 13.15
C GLY A 129 -2.69 -6.27 13.53
N LYS A 130 -3.70 -5.45 13.79
CA LYS A 130 -5.06 -5.92 14.12
C LYS A 130 -5.73 -6.62 12.93
N PHE A 131 -5.57 -6.07 11.72
CA PHE A 131 -6.14 -6.66 10.51
C PHE A 131 -5.50 -8.01 10.20
N LEU A 132 -4.17 -8.11 10.28
CA LEU A 132 -3.45 -9.37 10.04
C LEU A 132 -3.87 -10.46 11.04
N ALA A 133 -4.00 -10.11 12.32
CA ALA A 133 -4.48 -11.03 13.36
C ALA A 133 -5.90 -11.51 13.05
N TRP A 134 -6.82 -10.59 12.77
CA TRP A 134 -8.20 -10.91 12.40
C TRP A 134 -8.28 -11.77 11.13
N LEU A 135 -7.50 -11.44 10.10
CA LEU A 135 -7.47 -12.19 8.85
C LEU A 135 -6.99 -13.62 9.08
N GLN A 136 -5.95 -13.82 9.90
CA GLN A 136 -5.47 -15.16 10.24
C GLN A 136 -6.52 -15.97 10.99
N GLU A 137 -7.22 -15.37 11.96
CA GLU A 137 -8.27 -16.02 12.74
C GLU A 137 -9.47 -16.45 11.86
N VAL A 138 -9.90 -15.60 10.92
CA VAL A 138 -10.99 -15.96 9.99
C VAL A 138 -10.57 -17.03 9.00
N LEU A 139 -9.30 -17.04 8.60
CA LEU A 139 -8.76 -18.08 7.71
C LEU A 139 -8.41 -19.40 8.42
N ASP A 140 -8.38 -19.41 9.75
CA ASP A 140 -8.13 -20.59 10.62
C ASP A 140 -9.40 -20.97 11.44
N ASP A 141 -10.59 -20.83 10.83
CA ASP A 141 -11.90 -21.03 11.46
C ASP A 141 -12.51 -22.43 11.24
N GLU A 142 -11.74 -23.40 10.73
CA GLU A 142 -12.23 -24.72 10.32
C GLU A 142 -12.69 -25.58 11.51
N LEU A 143 -12.00 -25.50 12.66
CA LEU A 143 -12.42 -26.20 13.87
C LEU A 143 -13.76 -25.66 14.38
N ALA A 144 -13.96 -24.35 14.32
CA ALA A 144 -15.23 -23.73 14.71
C ALA A 144 -16.36 -24.14 13.76
N ALA A 145 -16.10 -24.17 12.44
CA ALA A 145 -17.06 -24.64 11.44
C ALA A 145 -17.46 -26.11 11.68
N PHE A 146 -16.48 -26.97 11.98
CA PHE A 146 -16.70 -28.38 12.31
C PHE A 146 -17.53 -28.55 13.59
N GLN A 147 -17.16 -27.86 14.67
CA GLN A 147 -17.88 -27.90 15.95
C GLN A 147 -19.34 -27.45 15.84
N ASN A 148 -19.60 -26.37 15.09
CA ASN A 148 -20.97 -25.91 14.84
C ASN A 148 -21.78 -26.97 14.10
N ARG A 149 -21.18 -27.67 13.12
CA ARG A 149 -21.83 -28.75 12.37
C ARG A 149 -22.19 -29.95 13.24
N ILE A 150 -21.25 -30.48 14.02
CA ILE A 150 -21.48 -31.69 14.84
C ILE A 150 -22.42 -31.45 16.03
N SER A 151 -22.49 -30.21 16.52
CA SER A 151 -23.40 -29.82 17.60
C SER A 151 -24.82 -29.48 17.11
N ASN A 152 -25.09 -29.63 15.81
CA ASN A 152 -26.34 -29.17 15.17
C ASN A 152 -26.67 -27.71 15.53
N SER A 153 -25.65 -26.84 15.59
CA SER A 153 -25.80 -25.42 15.88
C SER A 153 -26.07 -24.63 14.61
N ASP A 154 -26.99 -23.66 14.66
CA ASP A 154 -27.23 -22.71 13.56
C ASP A 154 -26.12 -21.64 13.42
N LYS A 155 -25.07 -21.69 14.25
CA LYS A 155 -23.96 -20.72 14.21
C LYS A 155 -23.11 -20.95 12.96
N LYS A 156 -22.99 -19.90 12.14
CA LYS A 156 -22.05 -19.85 11.00
C LYS A 156 -20.78 -19.07 11.37
N THR A 157 -19.63 -19.53 10.88
CA THR A 157 -18.39 -18.75 10.92
C THR A 157 -18.46 -17.54 9.99
N ILE A 158 -17.47 -16.64 10.04
CA ILE A 158 -17.42 -15.49 9.13
C ILE A 158 -17.33 -15.95 7.67
N ARG A 159 -16.51 -16.95 7.37
CA ARG A 159 -16.38 -17.50 6.02
C ARG A 159 -17.69 -18.12 5.52
N GLN A 160 -18.38 -18.89 6.37
CA GLN A 160 -19.69 -19.47 6.04
C GLN A 160 -20.81 -18.42 5.86
N LYS A 161 -20.69 -17.24 6.47
CA LYS A 161 -21.64 -16.13 6.27
C LYS A 161 -21.50 -15.44 4.92
N LEU A 162 -20.44 -15.71 4.16
CA LEU A 162 -20.26 -15.16 2.81
C LEU A 162 -21.04 -15.92 1.73
N ASP A 163 -21.70 -17.03 2.09
CA ASP A 163 -22.58 -17.77 1.17
C ASP A 163 -23.70 -16.86 0.64
N GLY A 164 -23.72 -16.65 -0.67
CA GLY A 164 -24.65 -15.75 -1.33
C GLY A 164 -24.48 -14.26 -0.98
N TYR A 165 -23.41 -13.85 -0.28
CA TYR A 165 -23.20 -12.46 0.08
C TYR A 165 -22.84 -11.62 -1.15
N ASP A 166 -23.68 -10.63 -1.45
CA ASP A 166 -23.50 -9.70 -2.57
C ASP A 166 -22.76 -8.44 -2.09
N PHE A 167 -21.55 -8.23 -2.61
CA PHE A 167 -20.74 -7.04 -2.32
C PHE A 167 -21.20 -5.80 -3.09
N MET A 168 -22.18 -5.95 -4.01
CA MET A 168 -22.58 -4.92 -4.96
C MET A 168 -21.37 -4.40 -5.72
N ALA A 169 -20.54 -5.32 -6.18
CA ALA A 169 -19.29 -4.99 -6.84
C ALA A 169 -19.54 -4.18 -8.11
N GLU A 170 -18.68 -3.21 -8.37
CA GLU A 170 -18.76 -2.38 -9.56
C GLU A 170 -18.49 -3.19 -10.84
N PHE A 171 -17.60 -4.17 -10.72
CA PHE A 171 -17.27 -5.11 -11.78
C PHE A 171 -17.10 -6.50 -11.18
N GLY A 172 -17.64 -7.52 -11.84
CA GLY A 172 -17.61 -8.92 -11.39
C GLY A 172 -18.43 -9.14 -10.13
N ASN A 173 -19.61 -9.73 -10.23
CA ASN A 173 -20.54 -9.86 -9.10
C ASN A 173 -20.94 -11.31 -8.78
N GLU A 174 -20.02 -12.25 -9.00
CA GLU A 174 -20.26 -13.65 -8.64
C GLU A 174 -20.18 -13.81 -7.12
N THR A 175 -21.24 -14.28 -6.48
CA THR A 175 -21.23 -14.59 -5.05
C THR A 175 -20.50 -15.91 -4.77
N LEU A 176 -20.12 -16.14 -3.50
CA LEU A 176 -19.63 -17.45 -3.08
C LEU A 176 -20.78 -18.42 -2.89
N THR A 177 -20.60 -19.67 -3.31
CA THR A 177 -21.53 -20.77 -2.99
C THR A 177 -21.07 -21.53 -1.74
N SER A 178 -22.00 -22.26 -1.12
CA SER A 178 -21.69 -23.23 -0.05
C SER A 178 -20.58 -24.22 -0.44
N ASP A 179 -20.53 -24.69 -1.70
CA ASP A 179 -19.51 -25.64 -2.18
C ASP A 179 -18.14 -24.98 -2.32
N GLU A 180 -18.07 -23.75 -2.81
CA GLU A 180 -16.81 -23.00 -2.89
C GLU A 180 -16.24 -22.71 -1.49
N ILE A 181 -17.13 -22.39 -0.54
CA ILE A 181 -16.77 -22.22 0.87
C ILE A 181 -16.28 -23.55 1.46
N ALA A 182 -16.96 -24.66 1.19
CA ALA A 182 -16.54 -25.97 1.64
C ALA A 182 -15.14 -26.33 1.10
N LYS A 183 -14.88 -26.10 -0.19
CA LYS A 183 -13.56 -26.32 -0.80
C LYS A 183 -12.48 -25.45 -0.17
N SER A 184 -12.80 -24.23 0.25
CA SER A 184 -11.83 -23.38 0.95
C SER A 184 -11.34 -23.96 2.28
N TYR A 185 -12.08 -24.88 2.90
CA TYR A 185 -11.68 -25.57 4.13
C TYR A 185 -10.72 -26.75 3.89
N ASN A 186 -10.44 -27.11 2.63
CA ASN A 186 -9.47 -28.15 2.28
C ASN A 186 -8.01 -27.68 2.37
N TYR A 187 -7.77 -26.39 2.64
CA TYR A 187 -6.43 -25.81 2.70
C TYR A 187 -6.24 -24.94 3.94
N LEU A 188 -4.99 -24.82 4.37
CA LEU A 188 -4.54 -23.92 5.42
C LEU A 188 -3.90 -22.65 4.83
N TYR A 189 -4.09 -21.50 5.48
CA TYR A 189 -3.65 -20.20 4.96
C TYR A 189 -2.75 -19.45 5.95
N PRO A 190 -1.48 -19.84 6.11
CA PRO A 190 -0.53 -19.10 6.92
C PRO A 190 -0.24 -17.75 6.25
N ILE A 191 -0.46 -16.68 7.00
CA ILE A 191 -0.15 -15.32 6.54
C ILE A 191 1.30 -14.99 6.86
N HIS A 192 2.08 -14.80 5.82
CA HIS A 192 3.42 -14.25 5.85
C HIS A 192 3.36 -12.77 5.50
N VAL A 193 4.23 -11.98 6.12
CA VAL A 193 4.34 -10.54 5.88
C VAL A 193 5.74 -10.27 5.38
N MET A 194 5.82 -9.52 4.28
CA MET A 194 7.10 -9.00 3.81
C MET A 194 7.06 -7.48 3.86
N GLY A 195 7.69 -6.91 4.89
CA GLY A 195 8.05 -5.51 4.86
C GLY A 195 9.12 -5.25 3.81
N TYR A 196 9.18 -4.03 3.30
CA TYR A 196 10.22 -3.63 2.35
C TYR A 196 10.74 -2.23 2.69
N ASN A 197 11.96 -1.94 2.27
CA ASN A 197 12.47 -0.58 2.36
C ASN A 197 11.70 0.31 1.38
N TRP A 198 10.69 1.02 1.87
CA TRP A 198 9.81 1.85 1.04
C TRP A 198 10.50 3.11 0.48
N LEU A 199 11.75 3.41 0.88
CA LEU A 199 12.57 4.47 0.29
C LEU A 199 13.21 4.03 -1.03
N GLN A 200 13.57 2.74 -1.14
CA GLN A 200 14.24 2.20 -2.32
C GLN A 200 13.27 2.02 -3.49
N SER A 201 13.79 1.83 -4.71
CA SER A 201 12.94 1.49 -5.87
C SER A 201 12.09 0.25 -5.61
N ASN A 202 10.80 0.32 -5.93
CA ASN A 202 9.87 -0.81 -5.83
C ASN A 202 10.30 -1.99 -6.72
N ALA A 203 11.12 -1.77 -7.75
CA ALA A 203 11.74 -2.85 -8.53
C ALA A 203 12.70 -3.71 -7.68
N ILE A 204 13.48 -3.08 -6.79
CA ILE A 204 14.37 -3.79 -5.85
C ILE A 204 13.51 -4.55 -4.83
N SER A 205 12.48 -3.91 -4.28
CA SER A 205 11.53 -4.55 -3.37
C SER A 205 10.81 -5.74 -4.02
N ALA A 206 10.51 -5.67 -5.32
CA ALA A 206 9.92 -6.78 -6.08
C ALA A 206 10.91 -7.95 -6.22
N GLY A 207 12.20 -7.67 -6.41
CA GLY A 207 13.25 -8.70 -6.37
C GLY A 207 13.34 -9.39 -5.00
N HIS A 208 13.13 -8.65 -3.91
CA HIS A 208 13.03 -9.24 -2.57
C HIS A 208 11.76 -10.09 -2.41
N LEU A 209 10.63 -9.63 -2.94
CA LEU A 209 9.38 -10.40 -2.95
C LEU A 209 9.52 -11.72 -3.70
N HIS A 210 10.15 -11.73 -4.88
CA HIS A 210 10.42 -12.97 -5.60
C HIS A 210 11.18 -13.97 -4.72
N LYS A 211 12.28 -13.55 -4.09
CA LYS A 211 13.06 -14.40 -3.18
C LYS A 211 12.25 -14.86 -1.97
N PHE A 212 11.43 -13.99 -1.40
CA PHE A 212 10.58 -14.29 -0.27
C PHE A 212 9.53 -15.36 -0.62
N ILE A 213 8.86 -15.23 -1.77
CA ILE A 213 7.87 -16.20 -2.26
C ILE A 213 8.51 -17.58 -2.44
N ILE A 214 9.66 -17.66 -3.13
CA ILE A 214 10.37 -18.92 -3.35
C ILE A 214 10.78 -19.57 -2.01
N LYS A 215 11.29 -18.77 -1.07
CA LYS A 215 11.62 -19.25 0.27
C LYS A 215 10.39 -19.79 1.00
N THR A 216 9.27 -19.08 0.95
CA THR A 216 8.02 -19.50 1.61
C THR A 216 7.49 -20.80 1.03
N ILE A 217 7.46 -20.95 -0.30
CA ILE A 217 7.07 -22.19 -0.97
C ILE A 217 7.98 -23.35 -0.53
N ASN A 218 9.30 -23.14 -0.53
CA ASN A 218 10.26 -24.17 -0.13
C ASN A 218 10.13 -24.57 1.35
N ASN A 219 9.83 -23.63 2.24
CA ASN A 219 9.65 -23.91 3.67
C ASN A 219 8.45 -24.86 3.93
N TYR A 220 7.39 -24.76 3.13
CA TYR A 220 6.25 -25.67 3.22
C TYR A 220 6.43 -26.96 2.42
N GLY A 221 7.37 -26.98 1.45
CA GLY A 221 7.71 -28.17 0.69
C GLY A 221 6.48 -28.78 0.03
N ASP A 222 6.26 -30.07 0.23
CA ASP A 222 5.14 -30.81 -0.38
C ASP A 222 3.78 -30.46 0.18
N ARG A 223 3.73 -29.79 1.34
CA ARG A 223 2.48 -29.22 1.85
C ARG A 223 2.04 -27.99 1.06
N CYS A 224 2.91 -27.33 0.29
CA CYS A 224 2.53 -26.15 -0.46
C CYS A 224 1.72 -26.53 -1.70
N ALA A 225 0.40 -26.35 -1.63
CA ALA A 225 -0.51 -26.63 -2.72
C ALA A 225 -0.12 -25.85 -3.98
N LEU A 226 -0.03 -26.55 -5.10
CA LEU A 226 0.40 -26.04 -6.41
C LEU A 226 1.79 -25.38 -6.45
N LYS A 227 2.57 -25.40 -5.35
CA LYS A 227 3.80 -24.61 -5.19
C LYS A 227 3.56 -23.10 -5.49
N LYS A 228 2.43 -22.56 -5.04
CA LYS A 228 2.03 -21.14 -5.26
C LYS A 228 1.65 -20.43 -3.98
N VAL A 229 1.65 -19.10 -4.03
CA VAL A 229 1.14 -18.23 -2.96
C VAL A 229 0.01 -17.33 -3.44
N ILE A 230 -0.82 -16.85 -2.53
CA ILE A 230 -1.71 -15.70 -2.77
C ILE A 230 -0.99 -14.43 -2.27
N VAL A 231 -1.04 -13.35 -3.03
CA VAL A 231 -0.46 -12.07 -2.59
C VAL A 231 -1.57 -11.09 -2.24
N ILE A 232 -1.52 -10.50 -1.04
CA ILE A 232 -2.41 -9.41 -0.62
C ILE A 232 -1.58 -8.15 -0.48
N THR A 233 -2.05 -7.04 -1.04
CA THR A 233 -1.28 -5.79 -1.02
C THR A 233 -2.09 -4.63 -0.51
N HIS A 234 -1.43 -3.73 0.20
CA HIS A 234 -1.92 -2.40 0.52
C HIS A 234 -1.17 -1.33 -0.30
N SER A 235 -1.89 -0.39 -0.89
CA SER A 235 -1.31 0.82 -1.51
C SER A 235 -0.18 0.47 -2.50
N MET A 236 1.01 1.08 -2.37
CA MET A 236 2.18 0.84 -3.23
C MET A 236 2.76 -0.57 -3.16
N GLY A 237 2.39 -1.38 -2.15
CA GLY A 237 2.68 -2.82 -2.17
C GLY A 237 2.09 -3.51 -3.41
N GLY A 238 1.02 -2.95 -3.98
CA GLY A 238 0.45 -3.40 -5.25
C GLY A 238 1.39 -3.22 -6.44
N LEU A 239 2.17 -2.13 -6.46
CA LEU A 239 3.17 -1.88 -7.50
C LEU A 239 4.36 -2.85 -7.38
N VAL A 240 4.77 -3.15 -6.14
CA VAL A 240 5.79 -4.18 -5.85
C VAL A 240 5.32 -5.55 -6.35
N ALA A 241 4.08 -5.94 -6.03
CA ALA A 241 3.51 -7.21 -6.47
C ALA A 241 3.39 -7.30 -8.00
N ARG A 242 2.89 -6.25 -8.66
CA ARG A 242 2.80 -6.20 -10.12
C ARG A 242 4.16 -6.31 -10.79
N HIS A 243 5.18 -5.62 -10.27
CA HIS A 243 6.52 -5.70 -10.85
C HIS A 243 7.12 -7.10 -10.67
N CYS A 244 6.94 -7.72 -9.50
CA CYS A 244 7.36 -9.10 -9.25
C CYS A 244 6.64 -10.09 -10.16
N SER A 245 5.33 -9.96 -10.28
CA SER A 245 4.50 -10.83 -11.11
C SER A 245 4.85 -10.68 -12.58
N GLU A 246 4.77 -9.46 -13.12
CA GLU A 246 4.75 -9.23 -14.56
C GLU A 246 6.12 -8.93 -15.17
N ILE A 247 6.94 -8.12 -14.50
CA ILE A 247 8.23 -7.69 -15.03
C ILE A 247 9.32 -8.73 -14.74
N LEU A 248 9.34 -9.25 -13.51
CA LEU A 248 10.23 -10.36 -13.13
C LEU A 248 9.70 -11.74 -13.55
N LYS A 249 8.52 -11.79 -14.17
CA LYS A 249 7.88 -13.01 -14.70
C LYS A 249 7.70 -14.11 -13.64
N ASN A 250 7.26 -13.72 -12.45
CA ASN A 250 7.03 -14.64 -11.33
C ASN A 250 5.57 -15.11 -11.24
N GLN A 251 4.77 -14.97 -12.31
CA GLN A 251 3.34 -15.31 -12.29
C GLN A 251 3.09 -16.78 -11.94
N ASP A 252 4.00 -17.68 -12.31
CA ASP A 252 3.83 -19.12 -12.08
C ASP A 252 3.89 -19.51 -10.60
N CYS A 253 4.50 -18.68 -9.75
CA CYS A 253 4.53 -18.89 -8.30
C CYS A 253 3.40 -18.15 -7.56
N ILE A 254 2.52 -17.42 -8.26
CA ILE A 254 1.45 -16.62 -7.69
C ILE A 254 0.10 -17.16 -8.18
N LEU A 255 -0.76 -17.58 -7.26
CA LEU A 255 -2.11 -18.05 -7.58
C LEU A 255 -3.01 -16.88 -7.99
N GLY A 256 -2.89 -15.76 -7.26
CA GLY A 256 -3.60 -14.52 -7.53
C GLY A 256 -3.15 -13.39 -6.63
N VAL A 257 -3.60 -12.18 -6.97
CA VAL A 257 -3.27 -10.95 -6.23
C VAL A 257 -4.54 -10.23 -5.81
N ILE A 258 -4.60 -9.82 -4.55
CA ILE A 258 -5.69 -9.03 -3.96
C ILE A 258 -5.13 -7.65 -3.62
N HIS A 259 -5.56 -6.63 -4.36
CA HIS A 259 -5.12 -5.25 -4.18
C HIS A 259 -6.11 -4.44 -3.35
N GLY A 260 -5.63 -3.80 -2.28
CA GLY A 260 -6.35 -2.78 -1.54
C GLY A 260 -5.76 -1.40 -1.79
N VAL A 261 -6.58 -0.45 -2.24
CA VAL A 261 -6.25 0.98 -2.42
C VAL A 261 -4.95 1.24 -3.19
N MET A 262 -4.66 0.43 -4.21
CA MET A 262 -3.45 0.58 -5.02
C MET A 262 -3.52 1.88 -5.86
N PRO A 263 -2.47 2.72 -5.86
CA PRO A 263 -2.35 3.87 -6.76
C PRO A 263 -1.93 3.39 -8.17
N ASP A 264 -2.86 2.83 -8.93
CA ASP A 264 -2.58 2.12 -10.17
C ASP A 264 -1.78 2.94 -11.19
N THR A 265 -2.21 4.18 -11.43
CA THR A 265 -1.55 5.11 -12.36
C THR A 265 -0.81 6.24 -11.64
N GLY A 266 -0.54 6.09 -10.34
CA GLY A 266 0.07 7.10 -9.47
C GLY A 266 -0.93 8.05 -8.82
N SER A 267 -0.44 9.06 -8.10
CA SER A 267 -1.26 10.03 -7.38
C SER A 267 -0.61 11.43 -7.32
N PRO A 268 -1.33 12.49 -7.73
CA PRO A 268 -0.89 13.89 -7.57
C PRO A 268 -0.64 14.30 -6.12
N THR A 269 -1.09 13.52 -5.13
CA THR A 269 -0.73 13.70 -3.72
C THR A 269 0.80 13.69 -3.52
N ALA A 270 1.56 12.94 -4.33
CA ALA A 270 3.02 12.99 -4.31
C ALA A 270 3.57 14.40 -4.65
N TYR A 271 2.98 15.07 -5.66
CA TYR A 271 3.30 16.46 -5.96
C TYR A 271 2.97 17.38 -4.79
N LYS A 272 1.78 17.24 -4.21
CA LYS A 272 1.37 18.03 -3.05
C LYS A 272 2.33 17.83 -1.86
N ARG A 273 2.76 16.61 -1.58
CA ARG A 273 3.68 16.30 -0.47
C ARG A 273 5.05 16.94 -0.66
N MET A 274 5.64 16.84 -1.85
CA MET A 274 6.93 17.50 -2.13
C MET A 274 6.81 19.03 -2.06
N LYS A 275 5.74 19.62 -2.59
CA LYS A 275 5.57 21.07 -2.55
C LYS A 275 5.23 21.58 -1.15
N ALA A 276 4.24 20.99 -0.50
CA ALA A 276 3.56 21.63 0.64
C ALA A 276 3.64 20.83 1.95
N GLY A 277 4.26 19.65 1.95
CA GLY A 277 4.22 18.75 3.09
C GLY A 277 2.88 18.02 3.20
N GLU A 278 2.68 17.33 4.32
CA GLU A 278 1.41 16.71 4.68
C GLU A 278 0.68 17.49 5.79
N THR A 279 -0.65 17.39 5.84
CA THR A 279 -1.46 18.07 6.86
C THR A 279 -1.88 17.11 7.98
N GLY A 280 -2.40 17.67 9.07
CA GLY A 280 -2.96 16.88 10.18
C GLY A 280 -1.93 16.06 10.95
N ILE A 281 -2.39 14.96 11.55
CA ILE A 281 -1.56 14.08 12.38
C ILE A 281 -0.49 13.40 11.51
N VAL A 282 -0.84 12.97 10.30
CA VAL A 282 0.10 12.39 9.34
C VAL A 282 1.21 13.39 9.01
N GLY A 283 0.85 14.65 8.72
CA GLY A 283 1.79 15.75 8.51
C GLY A 283 2.79 15.98 9.63
N LYS A 284 2.36 15.86 10.89
CA LYS A 284 3.29 15.94 12.02
C LYS A 284 4.33 14.83 11.93
N ILE A 285 3.93 13.62 11.54
CA ILE A 285 4.78 12.42 11.56
C ILE A 285 5.74 12.43 10.37
N ILE A 286 5.26 12.62 9.14
CA ILE A 286 6.10 12.45 7.95
C ILE A 286 6.79 13.77 7.55
N GLY A 287 6.15 14.91 7.77
CA GLY A 287 6.68 16.22 7.46
C GLY A 287 5.59 17.22 7.06
N SER A 288 5.64 18.43 7.62
CA SER A 288 4.55 19.42 7.54
C SER A 288 4.74 20.49 6.47
N SER A 289 5.84 20.43 5.73
CA SER A 289 6.19 21.38 4.67
C SER A 289 6.97 20.69 3.53
N GLY A 290 7.08 21.37 2.40
CA GLY A 290 7.93 20.89 1.30
C GLY A 290 9.42 20.86 1.67
N ALA A 291 9.87 21.76 2.55
CA ALA A 291 11.23 21.78 3.06
C ALA A 291 11.55 20.56 3.94
N GLU A 292 10.56 20.02 4.65
CA GLU A 292 10.71 18.79 5.44
C GLU A 292 10.65 17.51 4.60
N LEU A 293 9.78 17.45 3.58
CA LEU A 293 9.57 16.22 2.79
C LEU A 293 10.46 16.12 1.56
N THR A 294 10.68 17.20 0.81
CA THR A 294 11.45 17.16 -0.44
C THR A 294 12.86 16.59 -0.28
N PRO A 295 13.65 16.92 0.77
CA PRO A 295 15.00 16.37 0.90
C PRO A 295 15.03 14.84 0.94
N VAL A 296 14.04 14.22 1.59
CA VAL A 296 13.90 12.76 1.73
C VAL A 296 13.29 12.15 0.46
N LEU A 297 12.20 12.73 -0.05
CA LEU A 297 11.50 12.17 -1.21
C LEU A 297 12.34 12.26 -2.48
N ALA A 298 13.07 13.38 -2.69
CA ALA A 298 13.88 13.58 -3.89
C ALA A 298 15.07 12.61 -4.02
N GLN A 299 15.54 12.01 -2.92
CA GLN A 299 16.59 10.98 -2.94
C GLN A 299 16.04 9.55 -2.90
N SER A 300 14.72 9.38 -2.80
CA SER A 300 14.07 8.10 -2.57
C SER A 300 13.23 7.69 -3.79
N PRO A 301 13.69 6.73 -4.61
CA PRO A 301 12.92 6.30 -5.77
C PRO A 301 11.54 5.72 -5.41
N GLY A 302 11.44 5.03 -4.28
CA GLY A 302 10.20 4.36 -3.85
C GLY A 302 9.01 5.31 -3.79
N PRO A 303 9.05 6.38 -2.97
CA PRO A 303 7.96 7.37 -2.91
C PRO A 303 7.78 8.15 -4.22
N LEU A 304 8.84 8.38 -5.00
CA LEU A 304 8.73 9.06 -6.31
C LEU A 304 7.99 8.20 -7.35
N GLN A 305 8.02 6.87 -7.23
CA GLN A 305 7.23 5.96 -8.07
C GLN A 305 5.72 6.03 -7.78
N LEU A 306 5.28 6.83 -6.81
CA LEU A 306 3.87 7.22 -6.63
C LEU A 306 3.43 8.32 -7.60
N LEU A 307 4.37 9.04 -8.24
CA LEU A 307 4.04 10.14 -9.13
C LEU A 307 3.15 9.67 -10.30
N PRO A 308 2.22 10.51 -10.78
CA PRO A 308 1.45 10.22 -11.99
C PRO A 308 2.33 9.86 -13.21
N GLY A 309 2.11 8.68 -13.79
CA GLY A 309 2.71 8.31 -15.08
C GLY A 309 2.01 8.97 -16.26
N VAL A 310 2.44 8.65 -17.49
CA VAL A 310 1.69 9.04 -18.70
C VAL A 310 0.27 8.46 -18.67
N GLY A 311 0.11 7.23 -18.17
CA GLY A 311 -1.18 6.55 -18.02
C GLY A 311 -2.19 7.23 -17.08
N TYR A 312 -1.74 8.12 -16.17
CA TYR A 312 -2.66 8.90 -15.33
C TYR A 312 -3.50 9.88 -16.17
N GLY A 313 -2.90 10.40 -17.25
CA GLY A 313 -3.52 11.37 -18.15
C GLY A 313 -2.95 12.79 -18.02
N LEU A 314 -3.44 13.66 -18.90
CA LEU A 314 -2.99 15.04 -19.04
C LEU A 314 -3.73 16.00 -18.09
N ASN A 315 -3.22 17.22 -17.95
CA ASN A 315 -3.92 18.36 -17.33
C ASN A 315 -4.28 18.24 -15.84
N TRP A 316 -3.60 17.37 -15.07
CA TRP A 316 -3.85 17.19 -13.64
C TRP A 316 -3.20 18.26 -12.75
N LEU A 317 -2.21 19.02 -13.23
CA LEU A 317 -1.66 20.19 -12.54
C LEU A 317 -2.18 21.46 -13.21
N LYS A 318 -2.87 22.32 -12.45
CA LYS A 318 -3.48 23.54 -12.94
C LYS A 318 -3.01 24.76 -12.17
N ILE A 319 -2.64 25.82 -12.90
CA ILE A 319 -2.20 27.10 -12.35
C ILE A 319 -3.18 28.17 -12.85
N LYS A 320 -3.91 28.78 -11.92
CA LYS A 320 -4.81 29.90 -12.20
C LYS A 320 -4.10 31.21 -11.89
N ASP A 321 -3.62 31.86 -12.94
CA ASP A 321 -2.92 33.15 -12.92
C ASP A 321 -3.84 34.21 -13.53
N GLY A 322 -4.47 35.02 -12.66
CA GLY A 322 -5.60 35.88 -13.02
C GLY A 322 -6.83 35.08 -13.46
N THR A 323 -7.35 35.39 -14.64
CA THR A 323 -8.50 34.70 -15.27
C THR A 323 -8.08 33.49 -16.11
N THR A 324 -6.79 33.34 -16.41
CA THR A 324 -6.27 32.25 -17.26
C THR A 324 -5.90 31.03 -16.43
N ILE A 325 -6.29 29.84 -16.91
CA ILE A 325 -5.89 28.55 -16.33
C ILE A 325 -4.91 27.87 -17.27
N PHE A 326 -3.72 27.58 -16.77
CA PHE A 326 -2.71 26.77 -17.44
C PHE A 326 -2.75 25.35 -16.91
N SER A 327 -2.65 24.36 -17.79
CA SER A 327 -2.71 22.94 -17.42
C SER A 327 -1.46 22.18 -17.87
N ARG A 328 -0.99 21.28 -17.00
CA ARG A 328 0.13 20.37 -17.22
C ARG A 328 -0.20 18.97 -16.66
N PRO A 329 0.43 17.90 -17.16
CA PRO A 329 1.25 17.88 -18.37
C PRO A 329 0.38 18.05 -19.62
N SER A 330 1.00 18.55 -20.69
CA SER A 330 0.41 18.62 -22.03
C SER A 330 0.79 17.43 -22.90
N SER A 331 1.93 16.78 -22.60
CA SER A 331 2.42 15.57 -23.26
C SER A 331 2.94 14.54 -22.25
N ASN A 332 3.92 14.92 -21.42
CA ASN A 332 4.56 14.00 -20.48
C ASN A 332 4.87 14.71 -19.15
N PRO A 333 4.59 14.08 -17.99
CA PRO A 333 4.80 14.72 -16.70
C PRO A 333 6.27 14.80 -16.27
N TYR A 334 7.12 13.92 -16.79
CA TYR A 334 8.53 13.85 -16.40
C TYR A 334 9.30 15.12 -16.74
N ASP A 335 9.31 15.54 -18.00
CA ASP A 335 10.03 16.74 -18.41
C ASP A 335 9.25 18.01 -18.02
N GLU A 336 7.93 18.00 -18.16
CA GLU A 336 7.12 19.22 -17.97
C GLU A 336 6.94 19.61 -16.51
N ILE A 337 6.94 18.64 -15.58
CA ILE A 337 6.64 18.87 -14.16
C ILE A 337 7.78 18.38 -13.26
N TYR A 338 8.24 17.13 -13.43
CA TYR A 338 9.13 16.49 -12.45
C TYR A 338 10.56 16.99 -12.55
N LEU A 339 11.07 17.15 -13.76
CA LEU A 339 12.41 17.66 -14.09
C LEU A 339 12.41 19.15 -14.41
N ASN A 340 11.27 19.81 -14.27
CA ASN A 340 11.14 21.25 -14.45
C ASN A 340 11.79 21.98 -13.28
N LYS A 341 13.04 22.43 -13.48
CA LYS A 341 13.85 23.11 -12.48
C LYS A 341 13.45 24.58 -12.29
N ASP A 342 13.10 25.24 -13.39
CA ASP A 342 13.11 26.71 -13.46
C ASP A 342 11.76 27.33 -13.12
N ASN A 343 10.67 26.62 -13.39
CA ASN A 343 9.34 27.14 -13.10
C ASN A 343 8.97 26.89 -11.64
N TRP A 344 8.42 27.90 -10.96
CA TRP A 344 8.04 27.82 -9.55
C TRP A 344 7.02 26.70 -9.23
N TRP A 345 6.25 26.28 -10.24
CA TRP A 345 5.25 25.20 -10.17
C TRP A 345 5.83 23.82 -10.54
N GLY A 346 7.12 23.71 -10.85
CA GLY A 346 7.81 22.42 -10.96
C GLY A 346 7.75 21.63 -9.65
N LEU A 347 7.80 20.29 -9.75
CA LEU A 347 7.65 19.39 -8.61
C LEU A 347 8.71 19.63 -7.53
N CYS A 348 9.98 19.63 -7.93
CA CYS A 348 11.11 19.66 -7.02
C CYS A 348 11.70 21.07 -6.99
N GLU A 349 11.64 21.72 -5.83
CA GLU A 349 12.29 23.01 -5.62
C GLU A 349 13.75 22.79 -5.22
N PRO A 350 14.74 23.26 -6.03
CA PRO A 350 16.16 23.02 -5.75
C PRO A 350 16.59 23.47 -4.34
N ARG A 351 16.05 24.59 -3.85
CA ARG A 351 16.33 25.13 -2.52
C ARG A 351 16.06 24.17 -1.35
N PHE A 352 15.26 23.12 -1.55
CA PHE A 352 14.99 22.11 -0.51
C PHE A 352 15.89 20.87 -0.62
N LEU A 353 16.70 20.73 -1.66
CA LEU A 353 17.43 19.48 -1.91
C LEU A 353 18.60 19.24 -0.96
N SER A 354 19.25 20.31 -0.51
CA SER A 354 20.47 20.27 0.29
C SER A 354 20.33 21.09 1.59
N PRO A 355 19.39 20.73 2.48
CA PRO A 355 19.15 21.46 3.73
C PRO A 355 20.44 21.54 4.56
N GLY A 356 20.80 22.75 4.99
CA GLY A 356 22.03 23.01 5.74
C GLY A 356 23.33 23.02 4.92
N ASN A 357 23.29 22.72 3.61
CA ASN A 357 24.45 22.78 2.71
C ASN A 357 24.08 23.30 1.31
N PRO A 358 23.84 24.61 1.13
CA PRO A 358 23.44 25.18 -0.16
C PRO A 358 24.42 24.91 -1.32
N GLY A 359 25.70 24.72 -1.03
CA GLY A 359 26.72 24.42 -2.05
C GLY A 359 26.53 23.07 -2.75
N ALA A 360 25.78 22.14 -2.15
CA ALA A 360 25.50 20.82 -2.71
C ALA A 360 24.22 20.75 -3.56
N GLU A 361 23.52 21.88 -3.76
CA GLU A 361 22.23 21.90 -4.49
C GLU A 361 22.35 21.31 -5.90
N GLY A 362 23.39 21.71 -6.65
CA GLY A 362 23.60 21.25 -8.02
C GLY A 362 23.83 19.75 -8.13
N GLU A 363 24.59 19.17 -7.20
CA GLU A 363 24.82 17.72 -7.12
C GLU A 363 23.53 16.98 -6.74
N CYS A 364 22.81 17.47 -5.73
CA CYS A 364 21.54 16.88 -5.32
C CYS A 364 20.51 16.92 -6.46
N TRP A 365 20.47 18.00 -7.24
CA TRP A 365 19.62 18.10 -8.42
C TRP A 365 20.01 17.08 -9.49
N ALA A 366 21.31 16.92 -9.78
CA ALA A 366 21.79 15.93 -10.73
C ALA A 366 21.44 14.49 -10.30
N ASN A 367 21.54 14.19 -9.00
CA ASN A 367 21.14 12.90 -8.43
C ASN A 367 19.63 12.69 -8.54
N TYR A 368 18.81 13.69 -8.22
CA TYR A 368 17.35 13.64 -8.40
C TYR A 368 16.96 13.37 -9.86
N VAL A 369 17.58 14.07 -10.82
CA VAL A 369 17.35 13.85 -12.26
C VAL A 369 17.70 12.40 -12.64
N LYS A 370 18.81 11.87 -12.12
CA LYS A 370 19.20 10.47 -12.35
C LYS A 370 18.17 9.50 -11.80
N ILE A 371 17.66 9.71 -10.59
CA ILE A 371 16.61 8.88 -9.97
C ILE A 371 15.34 8.90 -10.84
N ILE A 372 14.88 10.08 -11.24
CA ILE A 372 13.68 10.21 -12.09
C ILE A 372 13.86 9.43 -13.39
N LYS A 373 14.98 9.61 -14.08
CA LYS A 373 15.22 8.99 -15.40
C LYS A 373 15.54 7.49 -15.35
N LYS A 374 16.20 7.01 -14.30
CA LYS A 374 16.69 5.63 -14.23
C LYS A 374 15.82 4.70 -13.41
N ASP A 375 15.22 5.22 -12.34
CA ASP A 375 14.51 4.38 -11.37
C ASP A 375 13.00 4.63 -11.38
N VAL A 376 12.55 5.88 -11.61
CA VAL A 376 11.13 6.25 -11.49
C VAL A 376 10.39 6.08 -12.82
N GLN A 377 10.83 6.79 -13.87
CA GLN A 377 10.15 6.78 -15.17
C GLN A 377 10.07 5.37 -15.78
N PRO A 378 11.18 4.60 -15.88
CA PRO A 378 11.09 3.25 -16.45
C PRO A 378 10.16 2.36 -15.62
N PHE A 379 10.23 2.42 -14.29
CA PHE A 379 9.36 1.62 -13.43
C PHE A 379 7.87 1.91 -13.64
N ILE A 380 7.48 3.18 -13.65
CA ILE A 380 6.07 3.56 -13.80
C ILE A 380 5.55 3.15 -15.19
N GLU A 381 6.31 3.47 -16.25
CA GLU A 381 5.83 3.25 -17.62
C GLU A 381 5.84 1.77 -18.00
N ASP A 382 6.86 1.00 -17.59
CA ASP A 382 6.92 -0.45 -17.86
C ASP A 382 5.81 -1.23 -17.15
N LEU A 383 5.29 -0.70 -16.03
CA LEU A 383 4.22 -1.34 -15.27
C LEU A 383 2.83 -1.04 -15.81
N SER A 384 2.69 -0.01 -16.65
CA SER A 384 1.41 0.45 -17.19
C SER A 384 0.67 -0.68 -17.93
N GLY A 385 -0.57 -0.96 -17.53
CA GLY A 385 -1.38 -2.02 -18.13
C GLY A 385 -0.98 -3.45 -17.76
N MET A 386 0.07 -3.65 -16.94
CA MET A 386 0.57 -4.96 -16.56
C MET A 386 -0.07 -5.44 -15.25
N TYR A 387 -0.85 -6.53 -15.32
CA TYR A 387 -1.54 -7.11 -14.16
C TYR A 387 -1.54 -8.64 -14.21
N HIS A 388 -1.46 -9.25 -13.03
CA HIS A 388 -1.63 -10.68 -12.87
C HIS A 388 -3.02 -11.14 -13.35
N LYS A 389 -3.10 -12.26 -14.08
CA LYS A 389 -4.34 -12.79 -14.71
C LYS A 389 -5.50 -13.06 -13.74
N ASN A 390 -5.18 -13.24 -12.46
CA ASN A 390 -6.14 -13.46 -11.37
C ASN A 390 -6.00 -12.33 -10.37
N MET A 391 -6.77 -11.27 -10.58
CA MET A 391 -6.68 -10.06 -9.77
C MET A 391 -8.04 -9.70 -9.17
N TYR A 392 -8.05 -9.42 -7.88
CA TYR A 392 -9.20 -8.87 -7.15
C TYR A 392 -8.78 -7.53 -6.57
N ALA A 393 -9.64 -6.52 -6.64
CA ALA A 393 -9.27 -5.20 -6.14
C ALA A 393 -10.42 -4.49 -5.44
N PHE A 394 -10.07 -3.69 -4.44
CA PHE A 394 -10.93 -2.63 -3.94
C PHE A 394 -10.16 -1.31 -3.84
N TYR A 395 -10.88 -0.20 -3.98
CA TYR A 395 -10.30 1.14 -3.98
C TYR A 395 -11.16 2.13 -3.21
N GLY A 396 -10.58 3.29 -2.88
CA GLY A 396 -11.28 4.39 -2.25
C GLY A 396 -12.22 5.10 -3.22
N ASN A 397 -13.51 5.08 -2.92
CA ASN A 397 -14.53 5.82 -3.63
C ASN A 397 -15.40 6.56 -2.61
N SER A 398 -14.89 7.71 -2.13
CA SER A 398 -15.59 8.54 -1.16
C SER A 398 -15.38 10.03 -1.41
N ASP A 399 -16.47 10.79 -1.41
CA ASP A 399 -16.42 12.25 -1.30
C ASP A 399 -16.04 12.71 0.13
N LEU A 400 -16.11 11.81 1.12
CA LEU A 400 -15.71 12.11 2.51
C LEU A 400 -14.19 12.10 2.68
N ASN A 401 -13.46 11.47 1.76
CA ASN A 401 -12.00 11.40 1.75
C ASN A 401 -11.48 12.04 0.45
N PRO A 402 -11.66 13.36 0.27
CA PRO A 402 -11.27 14.04 -0.95
C PRO A 402 -9.77 13.89 -1.19
N SER A 403 -9.41 13.56 -2.42
CA SER A 403 -8.06 13.30 -2.88
C SER A 403 -7.69 14.27 -4.00
N TYR A 404 -6.39 14.45 -4.23
CA TYR A 404 -5.92 15.29 -5.34
C TYR A 404 -6.04 14.51 -6.65
N GLY A 405 -7.20 14.57 -7.30
CA GLY A 405 -7.35 14.17 -8.70
C GLY A 405 -6.69 15.19 -9.63
N THR A 406 -6.92 16.46 -9.31
CA THR A 406 -6.29 17.63 -9.91
C THR A 406 -5.65 18.47 -8.81
N VAL A 407 -4.42 18.92 -9.02
CA VAL A 407 -3.77 19.91 -8.15
C VAL A 407 -3.98 21.29 -8.75
N PHE A 408 -4.49 22.22 -7.94
CA PHE A 408 -4.68 23.61 -8.33
C PHE A 408 -3.79 24.55 -7.51
N TRP A 409 -3.07 25.42 -8.20
CA TRP A 409 -2.51 26.64 -7.62
C TRP A 409 -3.37 27.83 -8.03
N GLU A 410 -3.88 28.56 -7.06
CA GLU A 410 -4.71 29.74 -7.28
C GLU A 410 -4.03 30.99 -6.77
N GLU A 411 -4.03 32.05 -7.58
CA GLU A 411 -3.71 33.39 -7.11
C GLU A 411 -4.63 33.79 -5.93
N LYS A 412 -4.02 34.12 -4.79
CA LYS A 412 -4.66 34.85 -3.70
C LYS A 412 -4.17 36.30 -3.80
N SER A 413 -5.11 37.24 -3.75
CA SER A 413 -4.92 38.69 -3.94
C SER A 413 -3.51 39.22 -3.63
N SER A 414 -2.97 40.02 -4.55
CA SER A 414 -1.66 40.68 -4.48
C SER A 414 -1.37 41.31 -3.11
N TYR A 415 -0.26 40.91 -2.48
CA TYR A 415 0.26 41.51 -1.25
C TYR A 415 0.99 42.83 -1.57
N SER A 416 0.30 43.78 -2.20
CA SER A 416 0.60 45.21 -2.27
C SER A 416 -0.36 45.91 -3.23
N ILE A 417 -1.03 46.93 -2.67
CA ILE A 417 -1.62 48.15 -3.24
C ILE A 417 -1.73 48.16 -4.79
N GLU A 418 -2.99 48.27 -5.24
CA GLU A 418 -3.50 48.29 -6.63
C GLU A 418 -3.85 46.92 -7.22
N LYS A 419 -5.09 46.82 -7.75
CA LYS A 419 -5.42 45.84 -8.79
C LYS A 419 -4.51 46.16 -9.97
N LEU A 420 -3.34 45.54 -9.99
CA LEU A 420 -2.37 45.69 -11.07
C LEU A 420 -3.04 45.21 -12.37
N ASN A 421 -3.27 46.11 -13.32
CA ASN A 421 -3.67 45.79 -14.69
C ASN A 421 -2.49 45.12 -15.42
N VAL A 422 -2.12 43.92 -14.99
CA VAL A 422 -1.00 43.16 -15.51
C VAL A 422 -1.57 41.98 -16.28
N GLN A 423 -1.00 41.70 -17.45
CA GLN A 423 -1.46 40.63 -18.31
C GLN A 423 -1.43 39.28 -17.58
N ASP A 424 -2.55 38.55 -17.66
CA ASP A 424 -2.66 37.21 -17.12
C ASP A 424 -1.60 36.26 -17.68
N GLY A 425 -1.11 35.36 -16.84
CA GLY A 425 -0.17 34.32 -17.24
C GLY A 425 1.30 34.71 -17.23
N LEU A 426 1.65 35.96 -16.87
CA LEU A 426 3.07 36.32 -16.72
C LEU A 426 3.73 35.52 -15.60
N ALA A 427 3.12 35.44 -14.41
CA ALA A 427 3.68 34.66 -13.31
C ALA A 427 3.80 33.16 -13.63
N PHE A 428 2.91 32.63 -14.47
CA PHE A 428 3.06 31.27 -15.01
C PHE A 428 4.27 31.13 -15.97
N LYS A 429 4.48 32.10 -16.86
CA LYS A 429 5.47 32.03 -17.96
C LYS A 429 6.90 32.39 -17.54
N ASN A 430 7.08 33.40 -16.69
CA ASN A 430 8.39 33.95 -16.34
C ASN A 430 8.57 34.19 -14.83
N GLY A 431 7.68 33.63 -14.00
CA GLY A 431 7.76 33.78 -12.55
C GLY A 431 8.75 32.83 -11.89
N TYR A 432 9.39 33.30 -10.83
CA TYR A 432 10.29 32.54 -9.97
C TYR A 432 9.92 32.70 -8.50
N ILE A 433 10.34 31.74 -7.66
CA ILE A 433 10.12 31.78 -6.22
C ILE A 433 11.02 32.84 -5.60
N ASN A 434 10.44 33.80 -4.88
CA ASN A 434 11.18 34.76 -4.08
C ASN A 434 10.80 34.60 -2.61
N ASP A 435 11.57 33.77 -1.92
CA ASP A 435 11.33 33.41 -0.53
C ASP A 435 12.65 33.15 0.23
N PRO A 436 13.45 34.21 0.45
CA PRO A 436 14.79 34.10 1.04
C PRO A 436 14.79 33.62 2.49
N TYR A 437 13.65 33.70 3.18
CA TYR A 437 13.49 33.30 4.58
C TYR A 437 12.70 32.00 4.76
N ASN A 438 12.37 31.29 3.66
CA ASN A 438 11.58 30.06 3.69
C ASN A 438 10.24 30.21 4.45
N GLU A 439 9.57 31.35 4.27
CA GLU A 439 8.25 31.60 4.84
C GLU A 439 7.15 30.88 4.05
N ALA A 440 7.38 30.64 2.75
CA ALA A 440 6.42 30.09 1.80
C ALA A 440 6.80 28.65 1.38
N VAL A 441 6.96 27.77 2.38
CA VAL A 441 7.36 26.35 2.19
C VAL A 441 6.21 25.35 2.33
N LYS A 442 5.00 25.83 2.67
CA LYS A 442 3.78 25.01 2.83
C LYS A 442 2.88 25.13 1.61
N ASP A 443 1.61 25.46 1.79
CA ASP A 443 0.57 25.53 0.77
C ASP A 443 0.53 26.85 0.00
N PHE A 444 1.50 27.76 0.18
CA PHE A 444 1.56 29.02 -0.57
C PHE A 444 2.96 29.29 -1.15
N ARG A 445 3.01 30.06 -2.24
CA ARG A 445 4.25 30.51 -2.91
C ARG A 445 4.18 31.99 -3.23
N LYS A 446 5.22 32.73 -2.83
CA LYS A 446 5.47 34.10 -3.28
C LYS A 446 6.23 34.04 -4.61
N VAL A 447 5.57 34.44 -5.68
CA VAL A 447 6.09 34.37 -7.05
C VAL A 447 6.39 35.77 -7.54
N THR A 448 7.66 36.04 -7.84
CA THR A 448 8.12 37.30 -8.43
C THR A 448 8.26 37.12 -9.93
N PHE A 449 7.85 38.13 -10.70
CA PHE A 449 7.90 38.12 -12.16
C PHE A 449 8.03 39.55 -12.70
N SER A 450 8.51 39.68 -13.94
CA SER A 450 8.62 40.98 -14.63
C SER A 450 7.42 41.17 -15.55
N ALA A 451 6.76 42.33 -15.43
CA ALA A 451 5.66 42.78 -16.29
C ALA A 451 6.13 43.73 -17.42
N GLY A 452 7.43 44.00 -17.50
CA GLY A 452 8.05 44.98 -18.37
C GLY A 452 9.57 45.04 -18.16
N PRO A 453 10.30 45.82 -18.98
CA PRO A 453 11.76 45.78 -19.01
C PRO A 453 12.42 46.47 -17.81
N GLU A 454 11.70 47.27 -17.01
CA GLU A 454 12.27 48.05 -15.92
C GLU A 454 12.14 47.35 -14.56
N ILE A 455 13.00 47.73 -13.60
CA ILE A 455 12.96 47.18 -12.22
C ILE A 455 11.60 47.47 -11.54
N ILE A 456 10.97 48.60 -11.86
CA ILE A 456 9.65 48.98 -11.33
C ILE A 456 8.51 48.04 -11.83
N ASP A 457 8.78 47.29 -12.90
CA ASP A 457 7.86 46.31 -13.47
C ASP A 457 7.95 44.94 -12.78
N ILE A 458 8.85 44.77 -11.80
CA ILE A 458 8.90 43.57 -10.98
C ILE A 458 7.67 43.56 -10.07
N LYS A 459 6.81 42.55 -10.26
CA LYS A 459 5.59 42.33 -9.48
C LYS A 459 5.68 41.03 -8.69
N ILE A 460 4.83 40.92 -7.66
CA ILE A 460 4.74 39.73 -6.81
C ILE A 460 3.29 39.28 -6.74
N LYS A 461 3.05 37.99 -7.01
CA LYS A 461 1.77 37.31 -6.77
C LYS A 461 1.93 36.25 -5.70
N LEU A 462 0.89 36.05 -4.91
CA LEU A 462 0.81 34.94 -3.96
C LEU A 462 -0.06 33.85 -4.57
N PHE A 463 0.48 32.65 -4.70
CA PHE A 463 -0.29 31.47 -5.12
C PHE A 463 -0.54 30.58 -3.92
N LYS A 464 -1.74 30.01 -3.81
CA LYS A 464 -2.11 29.02 -2.80
C LYS A 464 -2.52 27.72 -3.47
N LEU A 465 -2.01 26.60 -2.98
CA LEU A 465 -2.42 25.26 -3.35
C LEU A 465 -3.81 25.00 -2.75
N SER A 466 -4.77 24.70 -3.61
CA SER A 466 -6.16 24.42 -3.20
C SER A 466 -6.27 23.09 -2.46
N LEU A 467 -7.29 22.95 -1.63
CA LEU A 467 -7.65 21.67 -1.01
C LEU A 467 -8.08 20.64 -2.08
N PRO A 468 -7.95 19.33 -1.81
CA PRO A 468 -8.42 18.30 -2.73
C PRO A 468 -9.94 18.37 -2.90
N GLN A 469 -10.45 18.01 -4.08
CA GLN A 469 -11.88 18.13 -4.41
C GLN A 469 -12.47 16.85 -4.98
N GLU A 470 -11.65 15.96 -5.52
CA GLU A 470 -12.13 14.73 -6.16
C GLU A 470 -12.31 13.59 -5.15
N ALA A 471 -13.30 12.73 -5.38
CA ALA A 471 -13.49 11.53 -4.59
C ALA A 471 -12.24 10.64 -4.57
N GLY A 472 -12.02 9.94 -3.46
CA GLY A 472 -10.93 8.99 -3.31
C GLY A 472 -10.85 8.40 -1.91
N ASP A 473 -9.64 8.13 -1.45
CA ASP A 473 -9.34 7.65 -0.07
C ASP A 473 -8.50 8.65 0.76
N GLY A 474 -8.37 9.89 0.29
CA GLY A 474 -7.54 10.94 0.87
C GLY A 474 -6.09 10.94 0.38
N THR A 475 -5.65 9.89 -0.32
CA THR A 475 -4.33 9.83 -0.96
C THR A 475 -4.44 9.55 -2.45
N VAL A 476 -5.26 8.59 -2.86
CA VAL A 476 -5.45 8.11 -4.23
C VAL A 476 -6.84 8.55 -4.69
N PRO A 477 -6.93 9.39 -5.75
CA PRO A 477 -8.21 9.75 -6.33
C PRO A 477 -8.83 8.57 -7.06
N VAL A 478 -10.16 8.55 -7.18
CA VAL A 478 -10.92 7.50 -7.89
C VAL A 478 -10.34 7.22 -9.27
N GLN A 479 -9.94 8.25 -10.02
CA GLN A 479 -9.35 8.11 -11.36
C GLN A 479 -8.13 7.17 -11.40
N ALA A 480 -7.33 7.13 -10.35
CA ALA A 480 -6.14 6.27 -10.27
C ALA A 480 -6.32 5.02 -9.40
N GLY A 481 -7.36 4.97 -8.57
CA GLY A 481 -7.69 3.77 -7.79
C GLY A 481 -8.60 2.79 -8.54
N ARG A 482 -9.42 3.30 -9.48
CA ARG A 482 -10.39 2.50 -10.23
C ARG A 482 -9.75 1.82 -11.43
N ILE A 483 -9.31 0.59 -11.21
CA ILE A 483 -8.56 -0.20 -12.21
C ILE A 483 -9.49 -0.72 -13.30
N VAL A 484 -9.04 -0.62 -14.56
CA VAL A 484 -9.75 -1.17 -15.72
C VAL A 484 -8.82 -2.11 -16.46
N SER A 485 -9.08 -3.42 -16.38
CA SER A 485 -8.25 -4.45 -17.00
C SER A 485 -9.04 -5.73 -17.26
N ASN A 486 -8.72 -6.44 -18.34
CA ASN A 486 -9.30 -7.76 -18.65
C ASN A 486 -8.86 -8.86 -17.66
N SER A 487 -7.78 -8.62 -16.90
CA SER A 487 -7.29 -9.54 -15.87
C SER A 487 -8.06 -9.41 -14.54
N LEU A 488 -8.84 -8.34 -14.38
CA LEU A 488 -9.62 -8.07 -13.18
C LEU A 488 -10.78 -9.06 -13.08
N LYS A 489 -10.95 -9.66 -11.90
CA LYS A 489 -12.06 -10.58 -11.61
C LYS A 489 -13.19 -9.85 -10.90
N VAL A 490 -12.86 -9.07 -9.87
CA VAL A 490 -13.82 -8.26 -9.13
C VAL A 490 -13.20 -6.92 -8.75
N LEU A 491 -14.00 -5.85 -8.85
CA LEU A 491 -13.66 -4.49 -8.40
C LEU A 491 -14.72 -3.95 -7.45
N LEU A 492 -14.27 -3.44 -6.31
CA LEU A 492 -15.15 -2.81 -5.32
C LEU A 492 -14.70 -1.37 -5.02
N GLY A 493 -15.58 -0.40 -5.25
CA GLY A 493 -15.40 0.97 -4.78
C GLY A 493 -15.97 1.10 -3.36
N LEU A 494 -15.13 1.45 -2.38
CA LEU A 494 -15.52 1.54 -0.98
C LEU A 494 -15.30 2.94 -0.39
N PRO A 495 -16.16 3.39 0.54
CA PRO A 495 -15.96 4.65 1.24
C PRO A 495 -14.90 4.49 2.36
N VAL A 496 -13.65 4.24 1.98
CA VAL A 496 -12.53 4.01 2.90
C VAL A 496 -11.52 5.15 2.86
N ASP A 497 -10.82 5.38 3.97
CA ASP A 497 -9.60 6.18 3.96
C ASP A 497 -8.39 5.30 3.61
N HIS A 498 -7.30 5.93 3.17
CA HIS A 498 -6.16 5.20 2.61
C HIS A 498 -5.38 4.41 3.66
N GLU A 499 -5.17 4.94 4.86
CA GLU A 499 -4.36 4.26 5.90
C GLU A 499 -5.16 3.15 6.58
N GLY A 500 -6.44 3.43 6.83
CA GLY A 500 -7.39 2.54 7.48
C GLY A 500 -8.17 1.63 6.52
N ALA A 501 -7.75 1.50 5.25
CA ALA A 501 -8.52 0.77 4.24
C ALA A 501 -8.92 -0.65 4.67
N PHE A 502 -7.99 -1.39 5.29
CA PHE A 502 -8.23 -2.74 5.81
C PHE A 502 -8.87 -2.78 7.21
N LYS A 503 -9.08 -1.64 7.87
CA LYS A 503 -9.88 -1.52 9.10
C LYS A 503 -11.38 -1.50 8.78
N ASN A 504 -11.76 -1.32 7.52
CA ASN A 504 -13.14 -1.42 7.05
C ASN A 504 -13.57 -2.89 6.98
N GLY A 505 -14.70 -3.22 7.63
CA GLY A 505 -15.21 -4.59 7.68
C GLY A 505 -15.52 -5.19 6.30
N ILE A 506 -16.02 -4.39 5.36
CA ILE A 506 -16.35 -4.87 4.00
C ILE A 506 -15.07 -5.18 3.22
N ALA A 507 -14.03 -4.35 3.32
CA ALA A 507 -12.73 -4.62 2.70
C ALA A 507 -12.10 -5.93 3.23
N GLY A 508 -12.23 -6.17 4.54
CA GLY A 508 -11.83 -7.43 5.16
C GLY A 508 -12.61 -8.62 4.62
N LEU A 509 -13.95 -8.54 4.60
CA LEU A 509 -14.81 -9.60 4.06
C LEU A 509 -14.55 -9.88 2.58
N PHE A 510 -14.33 -8.83 1.78
CA PHE A 510 -13.96 -8.95 0.38
C PHE A 510 -12.63 -9.70 0.19
N THR A 511 -11.67 -9.48 1.10
CA THR A 511 -10.39 -10.19 1.09
C THR A 511 -10.59 -11.69 1.31
N ILE A 512 -11.45 -12.08 2.26
CA ILE A 512 -11.80 -13.51 2.49
C ILE A 512 -12.50 -14.09 1.26
N TYR A 513 -13.45 -13.34 0.69
CA TYR A 513 -14.14 -13.72 -0.52
C TYR A 513 -13.17 -14.02 -1.67
N ALA A 514 -12.21 -13.11 -1.90
CA ALA A 514 -11.22 -13.25 -2.96
C ALA A 514 -10.27 -14.43 -2.73
N VAL A 515 -9.86 -14.69 -1.49
CA VAL A 515 -9.07 -15.91 -1.14
C VAL A 515 -9.86 -17.16 -1.49
N ALA A 516 -11.13 -17.26 -1.07
CA ALA A 516 -11.96 -18.42 -1.36
C ALA A 516 -12.21 -18.63 -2.87
N LYS A 517 -12.38 -17.56 -3.65
CA LYS A 517 -12.50 -17.65 -5.11
C LYS A 517 -11.19 -18.07 -5.80
N LEU A 518 -10.03 -17.61 -5.31
CA LEU A 518 -8.73 -18.02 -5.85
C LEU A 518 -8.46 -19.51 -5.66
N VAL A 519 -8.91 -20.07 -4.54
CA VAL A 519 -8.77 -21.51 -4.21
C VAL A 519 -9.54 -22.41 -5.18
N GLN A 520 -10.59 -21.92 -5.83
CA GLN A 520 -11.35 -22.71 -6.81
C GLN A 520 -10.53 -23.07 -8.05
N GLN A 521 -9.40 -22.38 -8.27
CA GLN A 521 -8.49 -22.66 -9.37
C GLN A 521 -7.52 -23.81 -9.08
N VAL A 522 -7.53 -24.33 -7.85
CA VAL A 522 -6.83 -25.57 -7.54
C VAL A 522 -7.71 -26.71 -8.02
N ASN A 523 -7.28 -27.40 -9.09
CA ASN A 523 -7.98 -28.59 -9.57
C ASN A 523 -7.89 -29.69 -8.50
N ASP A 524 -8.97 -30.43 -8.31
CA ASP A 524 -9.00 -31.58 -7.39
C ASP A 524 -8.28 -32.82 -7.99
N GLU A 525 -7.39 -32.61 -8.97
CA GLU A 525 -6.57 -33.66 -9.58
C GLU A 525 -5.24 -33.77 -8.82
N ASN A 526 -5.27 -34.47 -7.70
CA ASN A 526 -4.15 -35.24 -7.17
C ASN A 526 -4.67 -36.56 -6.60
#